data_AF-A0A9X4E2J6-F1
#
_entry.id   AF-A0A9X4E2J6-F1
#
_cell.length_a   1.000
_cell.length_b   1.000
_cell.length_c   1.000
_cell.angle_alpha   90.00
_cell.angle_beta   90.00
_cell.angle_gamma   90.00
#
_symmetry.space_group_name_H-M   'P 1'
#
loop_
_entity.id
_entity.type
_entity.pdbx_description
1 polymer ?
#
loop_
_entity_poly.entity_id
_entity_poly.type
_entity_poly.pdbx_seq_one_letter_code
_entity_poly.pdbx_strand_id
1 'polypeptide(L)'
;MEQTWFYWALASAFFAALTAVLAKAGLQGIDSDFATFIRTLVIVGALAAFLSYTGKWQGVADFSAKNWTFLILSGLATGASWLAYFKALQMGEASKVAPVDKFSIVLVVLMSVVFLKERPGAQEWLGIVLIGGGVLVLALKR
;
A
#
# COMPACT_ATOMS: atom_id res chain seq x y z
N MET A 1 -25.34 8.04 2.99
CA MET A 1 -23.91 8.46 2.90
C MET A 1 -23.00 7.25 2.66
N GLU A 2 -23.40 6.30 1.81
CA GLU A 2 -22.67 5.03 1.63
C GLU A 2 -21.68 5.02 0.46
N GLN A 3 -21.56 6.09 -0.33
CA GLN A 3 -20.60 6.14 -1.46
C GLN A 3 -19.35 6.98 -1.19
N THR A 4 -19.26 7.70 -0.07
CA THR A 4 -18.11 8.56 0.22
C THR A 4 -16.79 7.79 0.27
N TRP A 5 -16.79 6.57 0.84
CA TRP A 5 -15.60 5.71 0.90
C TRP A 5 -15.13 5.28 -0.49
N PHE A 6 -16.05 5.10 -1.44
CA PHE A 6 -15.73 4.69 -2.80
C PHE A 6 -14.94 5.77 -3.53
N TYR A 7 -15.32 7.05 -3.37
CA TYR A 7 -14.55 8.16 -3.93
C TYR A 7 -13.14 8.26 -3.32
N TRP A 8 -13.00 8.05 -2.01
CA TRP A 8 -11.68 7.99 -1.36
C TRP A 8 -10.84 6.80 -1.86
N ALA A 9 -11.47 5.64 -2.11
CA ALA A 9 -10.80 4.48 -2.68
C ALA A 9 -10.33 4.73 -4.12
N LEU A 10 -11.15 5.38 -4.95
CA LEU A 10 -10.77 5.79 -6.30
C LEU A 10 -9.60 6.79 -6.30
N ALA A 11 -9.66 7.78 -5.41
CA ALA A 11 -8.55 8.72 -5.23
C ALA A 11 -7.27 8.00 -4.81
N SER A 12 -7.36 7.07 -3.86
CA SER A 12 -6.23 6.23 -3.44
C SER A 12 -5.65 5.42 -4.60
N ALA A 13 -6.50 4.79 -5.43
CA ALA A 13 -6.06 4.04 -6.60
C ALA A 13 -5.33 4.93 -7.62
N PHE A 14 -5.84 6.14 -7.88
CA PHE A 14 -5.19 7.12 -8.74
C PHE A 14 -3.81 7.53 -8.20
N PHE A 15 -3.71 7.89 -6.92
CA PHE A 15 -2.44 8.25 -6.30
C PHE A 15 -1.46 7.08 -6.23
N ALA A 16 -1.93 5.85 -6.04
CA ALA A 16 -1.11 4.65 -6.09
C ALA A 16 -0.51 4.43 -7.49
N ALA A 17 -1.28 4.65 -8.55
CA ALA A 17 -0.78 4.59 -9.92
C ALA A 17 0.27 5.68 -10.20
N LEU A 18 -0.03 6.93 -9.84
CA LEU A 18 0.90 8.05 -9.99
C LEU A 18 2.21 7.80 -9.23
N THR A 19 2.09 7.29 -8.01
CA THR A 19 3.21 6.87 -7.16
C THR A 19 4.10 5.86 -7.85
N ALA A 20 3.55 4.81 -8.45
CA ALA A 20 4.33 3.77 -9.11
C ALA A 20 5.13 4.33 -10.30
N VAL A 21 4.51 5.20 -11.11
CA VAL A 21 5.15 5.84 -12.27
C VAL A 21 6.26 6.80 -11.83
N LEU A 22 5.98 7.69 -10.88
CA LEU A 22 6.95 8.67 -10.38
C LEU A 22 8.11 7.98 -9.64
N ALA A 23 7.82 6.95 -8.83
CA ALA A 23 8.87 6.19 -8.15
C ALA A 23 9.78 5.52 -9.16
N LYS A 24 9.23 4.86 -10.19
CA LYS A 24 10.05 4.23 -11.22
C LYS A 24 10.92 5.24 -11.98
N ALA A 25 10.39 6.44 -12.28
CA ALA A 25 11.18 7.51 -12.89
C ALA A 25 12.29 8.03 -11.95
N GLY A 26 12.00 8.20 -10.66
CA GLY A 26 12.95 8.70 -9.66
C GLY A 26 14.01 7.69 -9.20
N LEU A 27 13.82 6.39 -9.48
CA LEU A 27 14.79 5.32 -9.17
C LEU A 27 15.92 5.21 -10.20
N GLN A 28 15.89 5.99 -11.29
CA GLN A 28 16.93 5.93 -12.33
C GLN A 28 18.25 6.49 -11.81
N GLY A 29 19.27 5.63 -11.71
CA GLY A 29 20.62 6.02 -11.31
C GLY A 29 20.81 6.23 -9.80
N ILE A 30 19.82 5.90 -8.97
CA ILE A 30 19.89 6.01 -7.50
C ILE A 30 19.50 4.65 -6.91
N ASP A 31 20.14 4.27 -5.79
CA ASP A 31 19.76 3.08 -5.04
C ASP A 31 18.30 3.16 -4.53
N SER A 32 17.57 2.04 -4.59
CA SER A 32 16.16 1.98 -4.22
C SER A 32 15.90 2.28 -2.75
N ASP A 33 16.82 1.88 -1.88
CA ASP A 33 16.63 1.98 -0.44
C ASP A 33 16.83 3.44 -0.03
N PHE A 34 17.83 4.10 -0.62
CA PHE A 34 18.05 5.53 -0.44
C PHE A 34 16.90 6.38 -1.02
N ALA A 35 16.41 6.05 -2.22
CA ALA A 35 15.24 6.72 -2.79
C ALA A 35 13.98 6.57 -1.91
N THR A 36 13.78 5.37 -1.33
CA THR A 36 12.68 5.09 -0.39
C THR A 36 12.84 5.90 0.90
N PHE A 37 14.06 6.06 1.41
CA PHE A 37 14.35 6.89 2.57
C PHE A 37 13.99 8.36 2.32
N ILE A 38 14.47 8.96 1.23
CA ILE A 38 14.15 10.35 0.86
C ILE A 38 12.65 10.54 0.71
N ARG A 39 11.97 9.61 0.04
CA ARG A 39 10.52 9.65 -0.10
C ARG A 39 9.80 9.62 1.25
N THR A 40 10.27 8.81 2.19
CA THR A 40 9.69 8.73 3.54
C THR A 40 9.81 10.05 4.27
N LEU A 41 10.94 10.76 4.14
CA LEU A 41 11.10 12.10 4.69
C LEU A 41 10.09 13.10 4.09
N VAL A 42 9.88 13.05 2.77
CA VAL A 42 8.87 13.89 2.09
C VAL A 42 7.47 13.59 2.63
N ILE A 43 7.12 12.31 2.82
CA ILE A 43 5.82 11.90 3.38
C ILE A 43 5.65 12.42 4.82
N VAL A 44 6.67 12.27 5.66
CA VAL A 44 6.64 12.79 7.05
C VAL A 44 6.44 14.31 7.05
N GLY A 45 7.16 15.05 6.22
CA GLY A 45 7.02 16.50 6.09
C GLY A 45 5.62 16.92 5.62
N ALA A 46 5.07 16.25 4.61
CA ALA A 46 3.73 16.53 4.10
C ALA A 46 2.64 16.22 5.14
N LEU A 47 2.74 15.11 5.86
CA LEU A 47 1.81 14.76 6.93
C LEU A 47 1.90 15.74 8.11
N ALA A 48 3.11 16.14 8.50
CA ALA A 48 3.31 17.14 9.55
C ALA A 48 2.69 18.50 9.16
N ALA A 49 2.89 18.95 7.92
CA ALA A 49 2.26 20.17 7.41
C ALA A 49 0.73 20.08 7.42
N PHE A 50 0.17 18.94 7.00
CA PHE A 50 -1.27 18.70 6.99
C PHE A 50 -1.87 18.65 8.41
N LEU A 51 -1.21 18.02 9.37
CA LEU A 51 -1.63 17.98 10.77
C LEU A 51 -1.60 19.38 11.41
N SER A 52 -0.56 20.16 11.10
CA SER A 52 -0.48 21.56 11.54
C SER A 52 -1.57 22.42 10.94
N TYR A 53 -1.86 22.28 9.64
CA TYR A 53 -2.94 23.01 8.98
C TYR A 53 -4.31 22.65 9.55
N THR A 54 -4.55 21.37 9.84
CA THR A 54 -5.84 20.90 10.38
C THR A 54 -5.96 21.05 11.91
N GLY A 55 -4.88 21.40 12.61
CA GLY A 55 -4.83 21.47 14.07
C GLY A 55 -5.03 20.13 14.77
N LYS A 56 -4.74 19.01 14.10
CA LYS A 56 -5.07 17.65 14.57
C LYS A 56 -3.90 16.90 15.22
N TRP A 57 -2.92 17.63 15.74
CA TRP A 57 -1.87 17.02 16.55
C TRP A 57 -2.49 16.39 17.80
N GLN A 58 -2.07 15.15 18.12
CA GLN A 58 -2.55 14.41 19.29
C GLN A 58 -1.40 14.22 20.29
N GLY A 59 -1.75 14.07 21.57
CA GLY A 59 -0.77 13.78 22.61
C GLY A 59 -0.26 12.35 22.45
N VAL A 60 1.06 12.17 22.47
CA VAL A 60 1.73 10.85 22.45
C VAL A 60 1.26 9.96 23.62
N ALA A 61 0.84 10.59 24.73
CA ALA A 61 0.30 9.95 25.92
C ALA A 61 -1.17 9.50 25.79
N ASP A 62 -1.91 9.96 24.79
CA ASP A 62 -3.30 9.55 24.55
C ASP A 62 -3.39 8.14 23.95
N PHE A 63 -2.24 7.59 23.52
CA PHE A 63 -2.16 6.29 22.86
C PHE A 63 -1.90 5.18 23.89
N SER A 64 -2.78 4.18 23.90
CA SER A 64 -2.56 2.97 24.68
C SER A 64 -1.33 2.17 24.18
N ALA A 65 -0.76 1.33 25.03
CA ALA A 65 0.34 0.41 24.64
C ALA A 65 -0.05 -0.50 23.46
N LYS A 66 -1.34 -0.86 23.35
CA LYS A 66 -1.88 -1.61 22.22
C LYS A 66 -1.80 -0.81 20.93
N ASN A 67 -2.20 0.47 20.94
CA ASN A 67 -2.12 1.34 19.77
C ASN A 67 -0.67 1.45 19.28
N TRP A 68 0.27 1.69 20.20
CA TRP A 68 1.71 1.74 19.88
C TRP A 68 2.21 0.45 19.22
N THR A 69 1.88 -0.70 19.80
CA THR A 69 2.33 -2.00 19.29
C THR A 69 1.86 -2.22 17.86
N PHE A 70 0.56 -2.02 17.60
CA PHE A 70 0.01 -2.22 16.25
C PHE A 70 0.50 -1.18 15.25
N LEU A 71 0.69 0.09 15.65
CA LEU A 71 1.23 1.13 14.77
C LEU A 71 2.68 0.87 14.40
N ILE A 72 3.52 0.45 15.35
CA ILE A 72 4.92 0.10 15.09
C ILE A 72 5.00 -1.11 14.17
N LEU A 73 4.27 -2.19 14.48
CA LEU A 73 4.27 -3.40 13.65
C LEU A 73 3.75 -3.12 12.23
N SER A 74 2.67 -2.33 12.10
CA SER A 74 2.14 -1.91 10.81
C SER A 74 3.12 -1.02 10.03
N GLY A 75 3.81 -0.10 10.73
CA GLY A 75 4.85 0.74 10.13
C GLY A 75 6.03 -0.09 9.62
N LEU A 76 6.50 -1.06 10.40
CA LEU A 76 7.56 -1.99 9.99
C LEU A 76 7.14 -2.84 8.79
N ALA A 77 5.90 -3.37 8.79
CA ALA A 77 5.36 -4.14 7.67
C ALA A 77 5.24 -3.28 6.39
N THR A 78 4.82 -2.02 6.53
CA THR A 78 4.73 -1.05 5.43
C THR A 78 6.11 -0.73 4.87
N GLY A 79 7.10 -0.48 5.74
CA GLY A 79 8.49 -0.23 5.34
C GLY A 79 9.10 -1.41 4.61
N ALA A 80 8.95 -2.63 5.14
CA ALA A 80 9.41 -3.85 4.48
C ALA A 80 8.74 -4.06 3.11
N SER A 81 7.44 -3.82 3.02
CA SER A 81 6.68 -3.88 1.76
C SER A 81 7.22 -2.88 0.73
N TRP A 82 7.47 -1.64 1.12
CA TRP A 82 8.04 -0.62 0.24
C TRP A 82 9.44 -0.96 -0.26
N LEU A 83 10.33 -1.43 0.62
CA LEU A 83 11.68 -1.85 0.21
C LEU A 83 11.61 -2.94 -0.85
N ALA A 84 10.80 -3.99 -0.63
CA ALA A 84 10.60 -5.04 -1.62
C ALA A 84 9.96 -4.53 -2.93
N TYR A 85 8.94 -3.69 -2.84
CA TYR A 85 8.22 -3.14 -3.99
C TYR A 85 9.09 -2.21 -4.85
N PHE A 86 9.82 -1.27 -4.24
CA PHE A 86 10.68 -0.35 -4.99
C PHE A 86 11.91 -1.06 -5.56
N LYS A 87 12.45 -2.06 -4.86
CA LYS A 87 13.49 -2.91 -5.44
C LYS A 87 12.97 -3.65 -6.68
N ALA A 88 11.77 -4.24 -6.60
CA ALA A 88 11.14 -4.88 -7.74
C ALA A 88 10.87 -3.91 -8.90
N LEU A 89 10.40 -2.68 -8.62
CA LEU A 89 10.20 -1.63 -9.64
C LEU A 89 11.50 -1.17 -10.31
N GLN A 90 12.60 -1.18 -9.57
CA GLN A 90 13.92 -0.84 -10.10
C GLN A 90 14.40 -1.91 -11.09
N MET A 91 14.14 -3.20 -10.81
CA MET A 91 14.58 -4.33 -11.62
C MET A 91 13.61 -4.69 -12.77
N GLY A 92 12.32 -4.42 -12.61
CA GLY A 92 11.26 -4.90 -13.50
C GLY A 92 10.37 -3.79 -14.05
N GLU A 93 9.52 -4.12 -15.01
CA GLU A 93 8.54 -3.19 -15.59
C GLU A 93 7.41 -2.85 -14.61
N ALA A 94 6.99 -1.58 -14.53
CA ALA A 94 5.88 -1.19 -13.66
C ALA A 94 4.57 -1.89 -14.04
N SER A 95 4.38 -2.17 -15.35
CA SER A 95 3.27 -2.96 -15.90
C SER A 95 3.21 -4.40 -15.40
N LYS A 96 4.35 -4.98 -14.97
CA LYS A 96 4.44 -6.35 -14.42
C LYS A 96 4.44 -6.33 -12.88
N VAL A 97 5.19 -5.41 -12.28
CA VAL A 97 5.35 -5.31 -10.82
C VAL A 97 4.09 -4.80 -10.13
N ALA A 98 3.41 -3.78 -10.70
CA ALA A 98 2.22 -3.21 -10.06
C ALA A 98 1.04 -4.21 -9.96
N PRO A 99 0.73 -5.03 -10.98
CA PRO A 99 -0.28 -6.09 -10.83
C PRO A 99 0.10 -7.12 -9.76
N VAL A 100 1.37 -7.58 -9.73
CA VAL A 100 1.83 -8.55 -8.73
C VAL A 100 1.68 -7.99 -7.31
N ASP A 101 1.98 -6.71 -7.09
CA ASP A 101 1.72 -6.03 -5.81
C ASP A 101 0.23 -6.09 -5.41
N LYS A 102 -0.70 -5.99 -6.37
CA LYS A 102 -2.14 -6.11 -6.10
C LYS A 102 -2.62 -7.51 -5.80
N PHE A 103 -1.78 -8.53 -5.97
CA PHE A 103 -2.04 -9.85 -5.40
C PHE A 103 -2.14 -9.81 -3.87
N SER A 104 -1.56 -8.79 -3.21
CA SER A 104 -1.76 -8.54 -1.78
C SER A 104 -3.24 -8.50 -1.38
N ILE A 105 -4.16 -8.11 -2.27
CA ILE A 105 -5.61 -8.15 -2.00
C ILE A 105 -6.08 -9.59 -1.72
N VAL A 106 -5.60 -10.56 -2.49
CA VAL A 106 -5.90 -11.98 -2.28
C VAL A 106 -5.36 -12.43 -0.92
N LEU A 107 -4.11 -12.05 -0.60
CA LEU A 107 -3.50 -12.38 0.68
C LEU A 107 -4.23 -11.73 1.86
N VAL A 108 -4.68 -10.48 1.73
CA VAL A 108 -5.43 -9.77 2.77
C VAL A 108 -6.73 -10.50 3.07
N VAL A 109 -7.48 -10.94 2.05
CA VAL A 109 -8.73 -11.70 2.30
C VAL A 109 -8.43 -13.06 2.94
N LEU A 110 -7.39 -13.76 2.50
CA LEU A 110 -7.00 -15.02 3.14
C LEU A 110 -6.60 -14.80 4.62
N MET A 111 -5.83 -13.74 4.90
CA MET A 111 -5.45 -13.36 6.25
C MET A 111 -6.68 -12.95 7.08
N SER A 112 -7.66 -12.26 6.49
CA SER A 112 -8.87 -11.85 7.22
C SER A 112 -9.80 -13.02 7.52
N VAL A 113 -9.91 -13.98 6.60
CA VAL A 113 -10.61 -15.25 6.88
C VAL A 113 -9.94 -16.02 8.01
N VAL A 114 -8.60 -16.09 8.03
CA VAL A 114 -7.86 -16.88 9.03
C VAL A 114 -7.82 -16.18 10.40
N PHE A 115 -7.46 -14.90 10.44
CA PHE A 115 -7.20 -14.17 11.70
C PHE A 115 -8.42 -13.42 12.23
N LEU A 116 -9.23 -12.84 11.34
CA LEU A 116 -10.42 -12.05 11.70
C LEU A 116 -11.70 -12.90 11.66
N LYS A 117 -11.63 -14.14 11.13
CA LYS A 117 -12.77 -15.07 10.96
C LYS A 117 -13.89 -14.48 10.10
N GLU A 118 -13.56 -13.53 9.23
CA GLU A 118 -14.48 -13.00 8.24
C GLU A 118 -14.90 -14.10 7.27
N ARG A 119 -16.17 -14.09 6.85
CA ARG A 119 -16.72 -15.09 5.91
C ARG A 119 -17.15 -14.39 4.63
N PRO A 120 -16.24 -14.24 3.65
CA PRO A 120 -16.58 -13.61 2.39
C PRO A 120 -17.70 -14.37 1.68
N GLY A 121 -18.62 -13.63 1.09
CA GLY A 121 -19.70 -14.18 0.29
C GLY A 121 -19.20 -14.79 -1.02
N ALA A 122 -20.05 -15.57 -1.70
CA ALA A 122 -19.68 -16.21 -2.97
C ALA A 122 -19.29 -15.20 -4.07
N GLN A 123 -19.91 -14.01 -4.08
CA GLN A 123 -19.58 -12.94 -5.01
C GLN A 123 -18.19 -12.34 -4.73
N GLU A 124 -17.80 -12.20 -3.46
CA GLU A 124 -16.49 -11.68 -3.08
C GLU A 124 -15.39 -12.68 -3.45
N TRP A 125 -15.61 -13.98 -3.19
CA TRP A 125 -14.71 -15.04 -3.63
C TRP A 125 -14.51 -15.04 -5.15
N LEU A 126 -15.58 -14.88 -5.93
CA LEU A 126 -15.49 -14.79 -7.38
C LEU A 126 -14.67 -13.57 -7.82
N GLY A 127 -14.89 -12.41 -7.20
CA GLY A 127 -14.09 -11.21 -7.45
C GLY A 127 -12.61 -11.41 -7.14
N ILE A 128 -12.28 -12.04 -6.02
CA ILE A 128 -10.90 -12.35 -5.61
C ILE A 128 -10.22 -13.28 -6.60
N VAL A 129 -10.91 -14.33 -7.07
CA VAL A 129 -10.38 -15.26 -8.08
C VAL A 129 -10.15 -14.53 -9.41
N LEU A 130 -11.05 -13.64 -9.82
CA LEU A 130 -10.86 -12.84 -11.03
C LEU A 130 -9.67 -11.87 -10.92
N ILE A 131 -9.50 -11.20 -9.78
CA ILE A 131 -8.34 -10.33 -9.52
C ILE A 131 -7.05 -11.16 -9.55
N GLY A 132 -7.01 -12.28 -8.82
CA GLY A 132 -5.85 -13.17 -8.79
C GLY A 132 -5.51 -13.74 -10.17
N GLY A 133 -6.51 -14.19 -10.92
CA GLY A 133 -6.34 -14.65 -12.30
C GLY A 133 -5.81 -13.57 -13.23
N GLY A 134 -6.37 -12.35 -13.14
CA GLY A 134 -5.90 -11.20 -13.92
C GLY A 134 -4.44 -10.84 -13.62
N VAL A 135 -4.04 -10.86 -12.36
CA VAL A 135 -2.65 -10.65 -11.95
C VAL A 135 -1.73 -11.73 -12.52
N LEU A 136 -2.11 -13.00 -12.45
CA LEU A 136 -1.32 -14.11 -13.02
C LEU A 136 -1.15 -13.97 -14.53
N VAL A 137 -2.19 -13.59 -15.27
CA VAL A 137 -2.12 -13.37 -16.71
C VAL A 137 -1.13 -12.24 -17.06
N LEU A 138 -1.16 -11.13 -16.31
CA LEU A 138 -0.25 -10.01 -16.54
C LEU A 138 1.20 -10.34 -16.12
N ALA A 139 1.37 -11.09 -15.04
CA ALA A 139 2.69 -11.48 -14.54
C ALA A 139 3.38 -12.54 -15.40
N LEU A 140 2.62 -13.50 -15.95
CA LEU A 140 3.13 -14.60 -16.77
C LEU A 140 3.27 -14.22 -18.25
N LYS A 141 2.79 -13.04 -18.67
CA LYS A 141 2.99 -12.54 -20.02
C LYS A 141 4.48 -12.26 -20.24
N ARG A 142 5.12 -13.13 -21.03
CA ARG A 142 6.52 -13.00 -21.47
C ARG A 142 6.73 -11.65 -22.13
#